data_AF-A0A7X5IQT4-F1
#
_entry.id   AF-A0A7X5IQT4-F1
#
_cell.length_a   1.000
_cell.length_b   1.000
_cell.length_c   1.000
_cell.angle_alpha   90.00
_cell.angle_beta   90.00
_cell.angle_gamma   90.00
#
_symmetry.space_group_name_H-M   'P 1'
#
loop_
_entity.id
_entity.type
_entity.pdbx_description
1 polymer ?
#
loop_
_entity_poly.entity_id
_entity_poly.type
_entity_poly.pdbx_seq_one_letter_code
_entity_poly.pdbx_strand_id
1 'polypeptide(L)'
;MLEQVLRELHNWFLAPDGVHYSTFTIAGGRLALPFLRRGQYFRIVGSVFSDGLYRYGPDMPVLEDETFTGAIWALAVPKAVADLAGEIAAWEKKYAGISLGPYAAESKADYSYSKAVDPRTGGAVTWQSAFRPRLNPYRKLGGTG
;
A
#
# COMPACT_ATOMS: atom_id res chain seq x y z
N MET A 1 2.74 -3.73 0.78
CA MET A 1 1.41 -4.03 0.21
C MET A 1 0.45 -2.83 0.24
N LEU A 2 0.09 -2.27 1.39
CA LEU A 2 -0.88 -1.15 1.47
C LEU A 2 -0.55 0.02 0.53
N GLU A 3 0.72 0.42 0.44
CA GLU A 3 1.15 1.45 -0.50
C GLU A 3 0.85 1.10 -1.96
N GLN A 4 1.07 -0.14 -2.38
CA GLN A 4 0.75 -0.60 -3.74
C GLN A 4 -0.76 -0.56 -4.01
N VAL A 5 -1.57 -0.94 -3.02
CA VAL A 5 -3.03 -0.84 -3.10
C VAL A 5 -3.46 0.62 -3.27
N LEU A 6 -2.91 1.55 -2.50
CA LEU A 6 -3.22 2.99 -2.62
C LEU A 6 -2.79 3.55 -3.98
N ARG A 7 -1.63 3.13 -4.50
CA ARG A 7 -1.16 3.48 -5.86
C ARG A 7 -2.11 2.95 -6.94
N GLU A 8 -2.53 1.68 -6.87
CA GLU A 8 -3.46 1.03 -7.81
C GLU A 8 -4.87 1.67 -7.77
N LEU A 9 -5.30 2.09 -6.57
CA LEU A 9 -6.54 2.83 -6.38
C LEU A 9 -6.48 4.25 -6.93
N HIS A 10 -5.27 4.77 -7.22
CA HIS A 10 -4.97 6.18 -7.47
C HIS A 10 -5.62 7.09 -6.42
N ASN A 11 -5.77 6.59 -5.20
CA ASN A 11 -6.49 7.25 -4.12
C ASN A 11 -5.72 7.10 -2.82
N TRP A 12 -5.16 8.20 -2.36
CA TRP A 12 -4.41 8.28 -1.11
C TRP A 12 -5.29 8.65 0.08
N PHE A 13 -6.62 8.74 -0.07
CA PHE A 13 -7.55 9.09 1.02
C PHE A 13 -7.06 10.26 1.87
N LEU A 14 -6.66 11.35 1.21
CA LEU A 14 -6.13 12.52 1.92
C LEU A 14 -7.17 13.01 2.95
N ALA A 15 -6.72 13.20 4.18
CA ALA A 15 -7.51 13.89 5.19
C ALA A 15 -7.84 15.31 4.72
N PRO A 16 -8.94 15.93 5.20
CA PRO A 16 -9.17 17.36 5.00
C PRO A 16 -7.96 18.16 5.49
N ASP A 17 -7.42 19.04 4.64
CA ASP A 17 -6.15 19.77 4.85
C ASP A 17 -4.92 18.87 5.07
N GLY A 18 -4.98 17.61 4.62
CA GLY A 18 -3.97 16.62 4.95
C GLY A 18 -2.64 16.79 4.24
N VAL A 19 -2.42 17.79 3.39
CA VAL A 19 -1.15 17.97 2.69
C VAL A 19 -0.40 19.15 3.32
N HIS A 20 0.66 18.84 4.06
CA HIS A 20 1.48 19.83 4.74
C HIS A 20 2.84 19.97 4.04
N TYR A 21 3.00 21.04 3.27
CA TYR A 21 4.27 21.41 2.67
C TYR A 21 5.10 22.21 3.67
N SER A 22 6.28 21.70 4.03
CA SER A 22 7.19 22.37 4.95
C SER A 22 8.60 21.78 4.83
N THR A 23 9.55 22.43 5.49
CA THR A 23 10.82 21.81 5.84
C THR A 23 10.61 20.94 7.08
N PHE A 24 10.98 19.67 6.97
CA PHE A 24 10.87 18.68 8.03
C PHE A 24 12.26 18.23 8.45
N THR A 25 12.47 18.16 9.76
CA THR A 25 13.69 17.65 10.37
C THR A 25 13.38 16.37 11.12
N ILE A 26 14.00 15.28 10.69
CA ILE A 26 14.04 14.01 11.39
C ILE A 26 15.28 14.05 12.29
N ALA A 27 15.07 13.88 13.59
CA ALA A 27 16.15 13.86 14.57
C ALA A 27 15.98 12.68 15.55
N GLY A 28 17.04 11.92 15.80
CA GLY A 28 17.03 10.69 16.58
C GLY A 28 16.08 9.65 16.00
N GLY A 29 15.99 9.60 14.68
CA GLY A 29 15.05 8.80 13.90
C GLY A 29 13.57 8.97 14.24
N ARG A 30 13.19 10.12 14.80
CA ARG A 30 11.81 10.50 15.08
C ARG A 30 11.44 11.75 14.32
N LEU A 31 10.21 11.75 13.81
CA LEU A 31 9.60 12.89 13.15
C LEU A 31 8.39 13.34 13.96
N ALA A 32 8.45 14.56 14.52
CA ALA A 32 7.39 15.11 15.34
C ALA A 32 6.28 15.72 14.46
N LEU A 33 5.12 15.08 14.41
CA LEU A 33 4.00 15.47 13.56
C LEU A 33 2.75 15.73 14.44
N PRO A 34 2.62 16.94 15.03
CA PRO A 34 1.56 17.23 16.00
C PRO A 34 0.14 17.19 15.40
N PHE A 35 0.03 17.31 14.08
CA PHE A 35 -1.24 17.22 13.34
C PHE A 35 -1.69 15.79 13.06
N LEU A 36 -0.83 14.78 13.26
CA LEU A 36 -1.17 13.38 13.06
C LEU A 36 -1.66 12.71 14.34
N ARG A 37 -2.68 11.86 14.20
CA ARG A 37 -3.20 11.03 15.29
C ARG A 37 -2.46 9.69 15.33
N ARG A 38 -2.27 9.14 16.54
CA ARG A 38 -1.72 7.78 16.71
C ARG A 38 -2.54 6.76 15.90
N GLY A 39 -1.85 5.94 15.13
CA GLY A 39 -2.42 4.96 14.20
C GLY A 39 -2.76 5.51 12.81
N GLN A 40 -2.66 6.82 12.58
CA GLN A 40 -2.94 7.43 11.29
C GLN A 40 -1.83 7.14 10.28
N TYR A 41 -2.20 6.83 9.05
CA TYR A 41 -1.25 6.67 7.96
C TYR A 41 -0.83 8.03 7.44
N PHE A 42 0.44 8.18 7.12
CA PHE A 42 0.97 9.37 6.48
C PHE A 42 2.02 8.99 5.45
N ARG A 43 2.19 9.81 4.43
CA ARG A 43 3.20 9.64 3.40
C ARG A 43 4.16 10.81 3.44
N ILE A 44 5.45 10.51 3.46
CA ILE A 44 6.51 11.49 3.30
C ILE A 44 6.81 11.58 1.81
N VAL A 45 6.88 12.81 1.29
CA VAL A 45 7.23 13.10 -0.10
C VAL A 45 8.37 14.11 -0.11
N GLY A 46 9.47 13.77 -0.78
CA GLY A 46 10.62 14.68 -0.98
C GLY A 46 11.74 14.54 0.05
N SER A 47 11.74 13.47 0.84
CA SER A 47 12.91 13.04 1.62
C SER A 47 13.81 12.15 0.75
N VAL A 48 15.12 12.12 1.01
CA VAL A 48 16.04 11.24 0.27
C VAL A 48 16.01 9.84 0.86
N PHE A 49 15.99 9.72 2.19
CA PHE A 49 16.07 8.44 2.90
C PHE A 49 14.72 7.92 3.39
N SER A 50 13.79 8.83 3.70
CA SER A 50 12.52 8.51 4.37
C SER A 50 11.30 8.71 3.48
N ASP A 51 11.44 8.66 2.15
CA ASP A 51 10.28 8.75 1.23
C ASP A 51 9.47 7.45 1.26
N GLY A 52 8.16 7.57 1.52
CA GLY A 52 7.28 6.40 1.58
C GLY A 52 6.07 6.56 2.50
N LEU A 53 5.30 5.48 2.61
CA LEU A 53 4.13 5.39 3.48
C LEU A 53 4.50 4.85 4.88
N TYR A 54 4.14 5.61 5.91
CA TYR A 54 4.37 5.28 7.31
C TYR A 54 3.06 5.31 8.11
N ARG A 55 3.07 4.63 9.26
CA ARG A 55 1.98 4.69 10.24
C ARG A 55 2.48 5.43 11.46
N TYR A 56 1.84 6.55 11.79
CA TYR A 56 2.22 7.36 12.94
C TYR A 56 1.93 6.61 14.23
N GLY A 57 2.94 6.33 15.04
CA GLY A 57 2.78 5.57 16.27
C GLY A 57 4.10 5.07 16.84
N PRO A 58 4.06 4.35 17.96
CA PRO A 58 5.27 3.77 18.58
C PRO A 58 5.89 2.65 17.73
N ASP A 59 5.11 2.11 16.79
CA ASP A 59 5.50 1.03 15.87
C ASP A 59 6.18 1.56 14.59
N MET A 60 6.41 2.88 14.51
CA MET A 60 7.06 3.49 13.37
C MET A 60 8.53 3.05 13.32
N PRO A 61 9.05 2.68 12.13
CA PRO A 61 10.47 2.40 11.98
C PRO A 61 11.30 3.65 12.30
N VAL A 62 12.49 3.42 12.84
CA VAL A 62 13.47 4.48 13.07
C VAL A 62 13.85 5.07 11.70
N LEU A 63 13.57 6.36 11.53
CA LEU A 63 13.94 7.07 10.30
C LEU A 63 15.41 7.49 10.36
N GLU A 64 16.00 7.79 9.20
CA GLU A 64 17.34 8.39 9.17
C GLU A 64 17.27 9.88 9.47
N ASP A 65 18.20 10.35 10.30
CA ASP A 65 18.35 11.76 10.63
C ASP A 65 18.63 12.58 9.37
N GLU A 66 17.67 13.41 8.98
CA GLU A 66 17.72 14.21 7.76
C GLU A 66 16.88 15.49 7.94
N THR A 67 17.29 16.57 7.30
CA THR A 67 16.42 17.73 7.06
C THR A 67 16.13 17.83 5.57
N PHE A 68 14.84 17.80 5.21
CA PHE A 68 14.39 17.85 3.82
C PHE A 68 13.24 18.85 3.66
N THR A 69 13.11 19.41 2.46
CA THR A 69 11.98 20.27 2.10
C THR A 69 11.04 19.48 1.22
N GLY A 70 9.83 19.24 1.71
CA GLY A 70 8.91 18.32 1.06
C GLY A 70 7.48 18.49 1.54
N ALA A 71 6.72 17.42 1.46
CA ALA A 71 5.32 17.38 1.86
C ALA A 71 5.02 16.15 2.70
N ILE A 72 4.26 16.33 3.77
CA ILE A 72 3.69 15.23 4.54
C ILE A 72 2.21 15.17 4.23
N TRP A 73 1.80 14.05 3.68
CA TRP A 73 0.41 13.78 3.34
C TRP A 73 -0.17 12.94 4.48
N ALA A 74 -1.14 13.47 5.20
CA ALA A 74 -1.94 12.78 6.18
C ALA A 74 -3.07 12.02 5.47
N LEU A 75 -3.12 10.71 5.65
CA LEU A 75 -4.11 9.84 5.04
C LEU A 75 -5.15 9.43 6.07
N ALA A 76 -6.41 9.51 5.67
CA ALA A 76 -7.58 8.98 6.37
C ALA A 76 -8.00 7.64 5.72
N VAL A 77 -7.08 6.67 5.65
CA VAL A 77 -7.35 5.37 5.03
C VAL A 77 -8.46 4.65 5.80
N PRO A 78 -9.57 4.26 5.14
CA PRO A 78 -10.63 3.48 5.80
C PRO A 78 -10.08 2.13 6.28
N LYS A 79 -10.56 1.67 7.46
CA LYS A 79 -10.16 0.36 8.01
C LYS A 79 -10.39 -0.78 7.00
N ALA A 80 -11.46 -0.70 6.21
CA ALA A 80 -11.74 -1.67 5.14
C ALA A 80 -10.62 -1.77 4.10
N VAL A 81 -10.01 -0.65 3.70
CA VAL A 81 -8.90 -0.64 2.73
C VAL A 81 -7.61 -1.18 3.36
N ALA A 82 -7.36 -0.85 4.62
CA ALA A 82 -6.23 -1.39 5.37
C ALA A 82 -6.35 -2.92 5.57
N ASP A 83 -7.56 -3.41 5.85
CA ASP A 83 -7.87 -4.83 5.99
C ASP A 83 -7.70 -5.57 4.66
N LEU A 84 -8.25 -5.02 3.58
CA LEU A 84 -8.04 -5.52 2.22
C LEU A 84 -6.55 -5.60 1.86
N ALA A 85 -5.75 -4.59 2.21
CA ALA A 85 -4.31 -4.64 1.97
C ALA A 85 -3.60 -5.75 2.78
N GLY A 86 -4.10 -6.05 3.98
CA GLY A 86 -3.65 -7.19 4.79
C GLY A 86 -4.03 -8.53 4.14
N GLU A 87 -5.28 -8.66 3.68
CA GLU A 87 -5.75 -9.84 2.94
C GLU A 87 -4.94 -10.06 1.66
N ILE A 88 -4.68 -8.99 0.89
CA ILE A 88 -3.87 -9.04 -0.32
C ILE A 88 -2.43 -9.43 0.02
N ALA A 89 -1.85 -8.94 1.12
CA ALA A 89 -0.51 -9.34 1.55
C ALA A 89 -0.45 -10.83 1.93
N ALA A 90 -1.46 -11.33 2.63
CA ALA A 90 -1.57 -12.74 2.97
C ALA A 90 -1.80 -13.62 1.73
N TRP A 91 -2.63 -13.15 0.79
CA TRP A 91 -2.84 -13.78 -0.51
C TRP A 91 -1.53 -13.83 -1.29
N GLU A 92 -0.84 -12.70 -1.48
CA GLU A 92 0.44 -12.64 -2.17
C GLU A 92 1.45 -13.59 -1.50
N LYS A 93 1.57 -13.62 -0.17
CA LYS A 93 2.46 -14.59 0.51
C LYS A 93 2.11 -16.06 0.22
N LYS A 94 0.82 -16.37 0.09
CA LYS A 94 0.33 -17.73 -0.24
C LYS A 94 0.58 -18.11 -1.71
N TYR A 95 0.53 -17.15 -2.63
CA TYR A 95 0.63 -17.40 -4.07
C TYR A 95 1.98 -16.97 -4.69
N ALA A 96 2.82 -16.22 -3.98
CA ALA A 96 4.16 -15.79 -4.40
C ALA A 96 5.10 -16.99 -4.60
N GLY A 97 4.83 -18.13 -3.94
CA GLY A 97 5.54 -19.39 -4.19
C GLY A 97 5.13 -20.12 -5.48
N ILE A 98 4.09 -19.66 -6.20
CA ILE A 98 3.64 -20.26 -7.46
C ILE A 98 4.28 -19.56 -8.67
N SER A 99 4.78 -18.33 -8.49
CA SER A 99 5.53 -17.60 -9.52
C SER A 99 7.00 -17.56 -9.16
N LEU A 100 7.73 -18.65 -9.42
CA LEU A 100 9.14 -18.65 -9.84
C LEU A 100 9.60 -20.10 -10.09
N GLY A 101 9.51 -20.53 -11.36
CA GLY A 101 10.26 -21.67 -11.87
C GLY A 101 9.56 -22.42 -13.01
N PRO A 102 10.22 -22.65 -14.17
CA PRO A 102 9.73 -23.57 -15.21
C PRO A 102 9.72 -25.06 -14.78
N TYR A 103 10.00 -25.36 -13.51
CA TYR A 103 10.05 -26.68 -12.90
C TYR A 103 9.10 -26.76 -11.67
N ALA A 104 7.82 -26.43 -11.83
CA ALA A 104 6.82 -26.77 -10.82
C ALA A 104 6.50 -28.28 -10.94
N ALA A 105 7.42 -29.08 -10.41
CA ALA A 105 7.32 -30.51 -10.29
C ALA A 105 6.08 -30.92 -9.48
N GLU A 106 5.42 -31.92 -10.03
CA GLU A 106 4.48 -32.86 -9.44
C GLU A 106 4.46 -32.88 -7.90
N SER A 107 3.59 -32.08 -7.29
CA SER A 107 3.10 -32.33 -5.94
C SER A 107 1.58 -32.22 -5.94
N LYS A 108 1.02 -33.37 -6.33
CA LYS A 108 -0.22 -34.02 -5.92
C LYS A 108 -1.21 -33.19 -5.08
N ALA A 109 -2.39 -33.01 -5.68
CA ALA A 109 -3.73 -33.08 -5.09
C ALA A 109 -4.13 -32.05 -4.01
N ASP A 110 -5.05 -31.15 -4.40
CA ASP A 110 -6.37 -30.95 -3.75
C ASP A 110 -6.88 -29.49 -3.67
N TYR A 111 -6.35 -28.53 -4.43
CA TYR A 111 -6.96 -27.18 -4.43
C TYR A 111 -7.44 -26.76 -5.82
N SER A 112 -8.69 -27.14 -6.10
CA SER A 112 -9.61 -26.58 -7.09
C SER A 112 -9.94 -25.11 -6.82
N TYR A 113 -8.91 -24.26 -6.77
CA TYR A 113 -8.96 -22.94 -7.35
C TYR A 113 -7.97 -22.96 -8.51
N SER A 114 -8.31 -23.81 -9.49
CA SER A 114 -7.59 -24.00 -10.74
C SER A 114 -7.15 -22.66 -11.27
N LYS A 115 -5.82 -22.51 -11.46
CA LYS A 115 -5.13 -21.48 -12.25
C LYS A 115 -6.14 -20.63 -13.03
N ALA A 116 -6.70 -19.60 -12.40
CA ALA A 116 -7.52 -18.69 -13.17
C ALA A 116 -6.51 -17.98 -14.08
N VAL A 117 -6.56 -18.35 -15.34
CA VAL A 117 -5.94 -17.56 -16.39
C VAL A 117 -6.84 -16.35 -16.52
N ASP A 118 -6.26 -15.15 -16.48
CA ASP A 118 -7.07 -13.96 -16.75
C ASP A 118 -7.67 -14.13 -18.16
N PRO A 119 -9.00 -14.19 -18.32
CA PRO A 119 -9.62 -14.54 -19.59
C PRO A 119 -9.37 -13.50 -20.69
N ARG A 120 -8.77 -12.35 -20.35
CA ARG A 120 -8.33 -11.34 -21.32
C ARG A 120 -6.87 -11.47 -21.76
N THR A 121 -5.99 -12.04 -20.93
CA THR A 121 -4.53 -12.07 -21.22
C THR A 121 -3.90 -13.46 -21.20
N GLY A 122 -4.59 -14.50 -20.73
CA GLY A 122 -4.05 -15.86 -20.67
C GLY A 122 -2.91 -16.05 -19.65
N GLY A 123 -2.59 -15.02 -18.86
CA GLY A 123 -1.55 -15.03 -17.84
C GLY A 123 -2.06 -15.40 -16.44
N ALA A 124 -1.14 -15.52 -15.48
CA ALA A 124 -1.47 -15.79 -14.09
C ALA A 124 -2.34 -14.66 -13.49
N VAL A 125 -3.40 -15.00 -12.73
CA VAL A 125 -4.16 -14.01 -11.94
C VAL A 125 -3.22 -13.29 -11.01
N THR A 126 -3.16 -11.97 -11.16
CA THR A 126 -2.56 -11.09 -10.16
C THR A 126 -3.60 -10.71 -9.11
N TRP A 127 -3.15 -10.35 -7.90
CA TRP A 127 -4.04 -9.88 -6.84
C TRP A 127 -4.90 -8.68 -7.30
N GLN A 128 -4.41 -7.92 -8.28
CA GLN A 128 -5.06 -6.74 -8.83
C GLN A 128 -6.32 -7.11 -9.62
N SER A 129 -6.32 -8.25 -10.33
CA SER A 129 -7.52 -8.80 -10.97
C SER A 129 -8.43 -9.51 -9.96
N ALA A 130 -7.87 -10.27 -9.01
CA ALA A 130 -8.65 -11.01 -8.01
C ALA A 130 -9.42 -10.09 -7.04
N PHE A 131 -8.79 -9.03 -6.55
CA PHE A 131 -9.37 -8.08 -5.59
C PHE A 131 -9.97 -6.85 -6.26
N ARG A 132 -9.90 -6.74 -7.59
CA ARG A 132 -10.49 -5.64 -8.38
C ARG A 132 -11.93 -5.28 -7.99
N PRO A 133 -12.89 -6.21 -7.88
CA PRO A 133 -14.27 -5.85 -7.54
C PRO A 133 -14.40 -5.27 -6.14
N ARG A 134 -13.56 -5.69 -5.18
CA ARG A 134 -13.55 -5.17 -3.81
C ARG A 134 -12.85 -3.81 -3.70
N LEU A 135 -11.88 -3.56 -4.57
CA LEU A 135 -11.12 -2.30 -4.65
C LEU A 135 -11.82 -1.22 -5.48
N ASN A 136 -12.66 -1.59 -6.44
CA ASN A 136 -13.36 -0.67 -7.32
C ASN A 136 -14.15 0.45 -6.60
N PRO A 137 -14.93 0.20 -5.52
CA PRO A 137 -15.66 1.28 -4.83
C PRO A 137 -14.74 2.30 -4.15
N TYR A 138 -13.48 1.97 -3.93
CA TYR A 138 -12.48 2.80 -3.26
C TYR A 138 -11.57 3.54 -4.24
N ARG A 139 -11.62 3.20 -5.53
CA ARG A 139 -10.87 3.92 -6.56
C ARG A 139 -11.41 5.33 -6.65
N LYS A 140 -10.49 6.29 -6.77
CA LYS A 140 -10.87 7.63 -7.21
C LYS A 140 -11.22 7.48 -8.69
N LEU A 141 -12.51 7.27 -8.98
CA LEU A 141 -13.02 7.32 -10.33
C LEU A 141 -12.71 8.74 -10.82
N GLY A 142 -11.68 8.87 -11.68
CA GLY A 142 -11.52 10.06 -12.48
C GLY A 142 -12.84 10.25 -13.18
N GLY A 143 -13.59 11.29 -12.82
CA GLY A 143 -14.88 11.56 -13.42
C GLY A 143 -14.70 11.55 -14.93
N THR A 144 -15.39 10.62 -15.59
CA THR A 144 -15.74 10.79 -17.00
C THR A 144 -16.60 12.04 -17.06
N GLY A 145 -15.96 13.17 -17.36
CA GLY A 145 -16.61 14.28 -18.05
C GLY A 145 -16.74 13.92 -19.52
#